data_AF-A0AA41VT57-F1
#
_entry.id   AF-A0AA41VT57-F1
#
_cell.length_a   1.000
_cell.length_b   1.000
_cell.length_c   1.000
_cell.angle_alpha   90.00
_cell.angle_beta   90.00
_cell.angle_gamma   90.00
#
_symmetry.space_group_name_H-M   'P 1'
#
loop_
_entity.id
_entity.type
_entity.pdbx_description
1 polymer ?
#
loop_
_entity_poly.entity_id
_entity_poly.type
_entity_poly.pdbx_seq_one_letter_code
_entity_poly.pdbx_strand_id
1 'polypeptide(L)'
;MASVTPSSTGTAAGGIWQPQEEGLREICGLLEQQINPTSDKPLIWQQLQHFSQFPDFNNYLAFIIARAQGTSMEIRQVSGLLLKNNLRTSFKSMSPSFQQYIKSEMLHSMGASDRHIRSTVGTVISVVVQQGGIIGWPELLQALVQCLDSNDFNHMEGAMDALSK
;
A
#
# COMPACT_ATOMS: atom_id res chain seq x y z
N MET A 1 23.59 -24.02 4.76
CA MET A 1 22.51 -23.85 3.77
C MET A 1 21.20 -23.76 4.54
N ALA A 2 20.76 -22.55 4.88
CA ALA A 2 19.50 -22.36 5.57
C ALA A 2 18.36 -22.48 4.55
N SER A 3 17.61 -23.56 4.65
CA SER A 3 16.37 -23.80 3.93
C SER A 3 15.33 -22.77 4.39
N VAL A 4 15.12 -21.75 3.55
CA VAL A 4 14.01 -20.80 3.70
C VAL A 4 12.74 -21.54 3.34
N THR A 5 11.99 -21.97 4.35
CA THR A 5 10.63 -22.49 4.20
C THR A 5 9.67 -21.32 4.02
N PRO A 6 8.88 -21.24 2.93
CA PRO A 6 7.89 -20.20 2.76
C PRO A 6 6.70 -20.52 3.67
N SER A 7 6.67 -19.94 4.86
CA SER A 7 5.54 -20.12 5.77
C SER A 7 4.58 -18.95 5.63
N SER A 8 3.40 -19.31 5.11
CA SER A 8 2.09 -18.72 5.31
C SER A 8 1.76 -17.37 4.66
N THR A 9 1.01 -17.47 3.56
CA THR A 9 0.16 -16.42 3.03
C THR A 9 -0.83 -15.94 4.10
N GLY A 10 -1.01 -14.62 4.23
CA GLY A 10 -2.03 -14.02 5.08
C GLY A 10 -3.42 -14.49 4.67
N THR A 11 -4.19 -14.97 5.63
CA THR A 11 -5.49 -15.60 5.37
C THR A 11 -6.53 -14.54 5.02
N ALA A 12 -7.08 -14.58 3.80
CA ALA A 12 -8.23 -13.77 3.41
C ALA A 12 -9.49 -14.63 3.18
N ALA A 13 -9.75 -15.57 4.10
CA ALA A 13 -10.98 -16.33 4.14
C ALA A 13 -11.87 -15.79 5.27
N GLY A 14 -12.85 -14.95 4.92
CA GLY A 14 -13.94 -14.51 5.82
C GLY A 14 -13.62 -13.44 6.86
N GLY A 15 -12.37 -12.97 6.97
CA GLY A 15 -11.94 -11.92 7.90
C GLY A 15 -11.14 -10.81 7.22
N ILE A 16 -11.02 -9.65 7.91
CA ILE A 16 -10.15 -8.54 7.49
C ILE A 16 -8.70 -9.08 7.47
N TRP A 17 -8.01 -8.95 6.34
CA TRP A 17 -6.61 -9.38 6.22
C TRP A 17 -5.74 -8.68 7.26
N GLN A 18 -4.76 -9.41 7.80
CA GLN A 18 -3.76 -8.90 8.74
C GLN A 18 -2.37 -9.38 8.32
N PRO A 19 -1.32 -8.54 8.48
CA PRO A 19 0.04 -8.95 8.18
C PRO A 19 0.52 -9.99 9.20
N GLN A 20 1.32 -10.94 8.74
CA GLN A 20 2.12 -11.77 9.63
C GLN A 20 3.40 -11.01 10.00
N GLU A 21 3.79 -11.07 11.26
CA GLU A 21 4.92 -10.30 11.78
C GLU A 21 6.24 -10.64 11.07
N GLU A 22 6.48 -11.93 10.81
CA GLU A 22 7.68 -12.38 10.11
C GLU A 22 7.73 -11.86 8.67
N GLY A 23 6.64 -12.02 7.91
CA GLY A 23 6.54 -11.51 6.55
C GLY A 23 6.67 -9.98 6.48
N LEU A 24 6.07 -9.27 7.43
CA LEU A 24 6.21 -7.82 7.54
C LEU A 24 7.68 -7.42 7.80
N ARG A 25 8.36 -8.12 8.70
CA ARG A 25 9.78 -7.87 9.01
C ARG A 25 10.67 -8.11 7.79
N GLU A 26 10.46 -9.22 7.08
CA GLU A 26 11.21 -9.54 5.87
C GLU A 26 11.03 -8.47 4.78
N ILE A 27 9.79 -8.08 4.50
CA ILE A 27 9.48 -7.06 3.48
C ILE A 27 10.08 -5.71 3.87
N CYS A 28 9.95 -5.28 5.14
CA CYS A 28 10.57 -4.06 5.62
C CYS A 28 12.10 -4.09 5.48
N GLY A 29 12.74 -5.22 5.79
CA GLY A 29 14.19 -5.39 5.60
C GLY A 29 14.62 -5.29 4.14
N LEU A 30 13.84 -5.83 3.20
CA LEU A 30 14.11 -5.70 1.77
C LEU A 30 13.94 -4.25 1.29
N LEU A 31 12.91 -3.56 1.76
CA LEU A 31 12.69 -2.14 1.43
C LEU A 31 13.82 -1.26 1.98
N GLU A 32 14.32 -1.56 3.17
CA GLU A 32 15.46 -0.86 3.78
C GLU A 32 16.74 -1.06 2.96
N GLN A 33 17.05 -2.30 2.56
CA GLN A 33 18.17 -2.57 1.65
C GLN A 33 17.98 -1.90 0.28
N GLN A 34 16.74 -1.75 -0.18
CA GLN A 34 16.44 -1.05 -1.41
C GLN A 34 16.71 0.45 -1.32
N ILE A 35 16.72 1.03 -0.13
CA ILE A 35 17.13 2.43 0.09
C ILE A 35 18.65 2.54 0.20
N ASN A 36 19.31 1.57 0.85
CA ASN A 36 20.75 1.62 1.12
C ASN A 36 21.61 1.64 -0.17
N PRO A 37 22.43 2.67 -0.41
CA PRO A 37 23.22 2.80 -1.64
C PRO A 37 24.27 1.70 -1.85
N THR A 38 24.74 1.04 -0.79
CA THR A 38 25.81 0.02 -0.88
C THR A 38 25.29 -1.39 -1.15
N SER A 39 23.98 -1.60 -1.17
CA SER A 39 23.38 -2.92 -1.33
C SER A 39 23.27 -3.34 -2.80
N ASP A 40 23.24 -4.66 -3.04
CA ASP A 40 23.08 -5.25 -4.37
C ASP A 40 21.64 -5.05 -4.89
N LYS A 41 21.43 -3.94 -5.62
CA LYS A 41 20.12 -3.54 -6.14
C LYS A 41 19.49 -4.60 -7.04
N PRO A 42 20.21 -5.24 -7.99
CA PRO A 42 19.67 -6.35 -8.77
C PRO A 42 19.12 -7.50 -7.92
N LEU A 43 19.88 -7.96 -6.92
CA LEU A 43 19.47 -9.07 -6.06
C LEU A 43 18.22 -8.74 -5.25
N ILE A 44 18.17 -7.55 -4.66
CA ILE A 44 17.01 -7.09 -3.87
C ILE A 44 15.78 -6.95 -4.76
N TRP A 45 15.94 -6.42 -5.98
CA TRP A 45 14.85 -6.35 -6.94
C TRP A 45 14.33 -7.75 -7.31
N GLN A 46 15.21 -8.73 -7.51
CA GLN A 46 14.81 -10.11 -7.79
C GLN A 46 14.01 -10.70 -6.62
N GLN A 47 14.39 -10.44 -5.38
CA GLN A 47 13.65 -10.87 -4.19
C GLN A 47 12.27 -10.19 -4.11
N LEU A 48 12.19 -8.88 -4.33
CA LEU A 48 10.91 -8.16 -4.39
C LEU A 48 9.99 -8.67 -5.51
N GLN A 49 10.56 -9.07 -6.66
CA GLN A 49 9.81 -9.71 -7.75
C GLN A 49 9.38 -11.14 -7.43
N HIS A 50 10.11 -11.85 -6.56
CA HIS A 50 9.62 -13.11 -6.02
C HIS A 50 8.42 -12.87 -5.10
N PHE A 51 8.51 -11.88 -4.20
CA PHE A 51 7.41 -11.53 -3.31
C PHE A 51 6.15 -11.05 -4.04
N SER A 52 6.28 -10.36 -5.17
CA SER A 52 5.14 -9.90 -5.97
C SER A 52 4.27 -11.02 -6.54
N GLN A 53 4.74 -12.27 -6.50
CA GLN A 53 3.96 -13.44 -6.88
C GLN A 53 2.98 -13.88 -5.79
N PHE A 54 3.18 -13.45 -4.53
CA PHE A 54 2.26 -13.76 -3.44
C PHE A 54 1.01 -12.87 -3.53
N PRO A 55 -0.20 -13.46 -3.44
CA PRO A 55 -1.45 -12.72 -3.63
C PRO A 55 -1.67 -11.54 -2.67
N ASP A 56 -1.12 -11.63 -1.46
CA ASP A 56 -1.28 -10.64 -0.39
C ASP A 56 -0.09 -9.67 -0.25
N PHE A 57 0.92 -9.76 -1.12
CA PHE A 57 2.08 -8.87 -1.07
C PHE A 57 1.67 -7.39 -1.15
N ASN A 58 0.72 -7.05 -2.03
CA ASN A 58 0.23 -5.68 -2.14
C ASN A 58 -0.50 -5.22 -0.87
N ASN A 59 -1.08 -6.13 -0.08
CA ASN A 59 -1.67 -5.78 1.22
C ASN A 59 -0.60 -5.45 2.27
N TYR A 60 0.54 -6.16 2.27
CA TYR A 60 1.68 -5.78 3.10
C TYR A 60 2.17 -4.38 2.75
N LEU A 61 2.33 -4.06 1.46
CA LEU A 61 2.76 -2.72 1.05
C LEU A 61 1.76 -1.63 1.48
N ALA A 62 0.46 -1.88 1.33
CA ALA A 62 -0.59 -0.98 1.79
C ALA A 62 -0.56 -0.81 3.32
N PHE A 63 -0.37 -1.89 4.08
CA PHE A 63 -0.22 -1.84 5.53
C PHE A 63 1.01 -1.03 5.96
N ILE A 64 2.15 -1.19 5.27
CA ILE A 64 3.37 -0.43 5.58
C ILE A 64 3.13 1.08 5.44
N ILE A 65 2.43 1.50 4.39
CA ILE A 65 2.10 2.91 4.16
C ILE A 65 1.16 3.43 5.25
N ALA A 66 0.09 2.70 5.52
CA ALA A 66 -1.03 3.16 6.35
C ALA A 66 -0.79 2.99 7.87
N ARG A 67 -0.28 1.83 8.29
CA ARG A 67 -0.36 1.38 9.69
C ARG A 67 0.97 1.06 10.37
N ALA A 68 2.08 0.87 9.64
CA ALA A 68 3.35 0.42 10.25
C ALA A 68 4.05 1.52 11.09
N GLN A 69 3.48 1.83 12.26
CA GLN A 69 4.02 2.79 13.21
C GLN A 69 5.45 2.40 13.61
N GLY A 70 6.36 3.37 13.62
CA GLY A 70 7.79 3.12 13.89
C GLY A 70 8.64 2.81 12.65
N THR A 71 8.04 2.49 11.49
CA THR A 71 8.77 2.39 10.22
C THR A 71 9.11 3.79 9.69
N SER A 72 10.34 3.97 9.17
CA SER A 72 10.81 5.24 8.63
C SER A 72 9.96 5.70 7.43
N MET A 73 9.87 7.02 7.23
CA MET A 73 9.11 7.58 6.12
C MET A 73 9.67 7.16 4.75
N GLU A 74 10.98 6.95 4.66
CA GLU A 74 11.65 6.47 3.44
C GLU A 74 11.17 5.08 3.05
N ILE A 75 11.10 4.14 4.01
CA ILE A 75 10.57 2.79 3.77
C ILE A 75 9.10 2.85 3.34
N ARG A 76 8.29 3.71 3.99
CA ARG A 76 6.89 3.91 3.61
C ARG A 76 6.74 4.46 2.19
N GLN A 77 7.59 5.39 1.78
CA GLN A 77 7.60 5.96 0.42
C GLN A 77 7.98 4.91 -0.63
N VAL A 78 9.03 4.12 -0.38
CA VAL A 78 9.44 3.05 -1.30
C VAL A 78 8.35 1.98 -1.39
N SER A 79 7.72 1.62 -0.26
CA SER A 79 6.54 0.74 -0.24
C SER A 79 5.41 1.27 -1.12
N GLY A 80 5.06 2.55 -0.99
CA GLY A 80 4.04 3.20 -1.79
C GLY A 80 4.35 3.27 -3.28
N LEU A 81 5.60 3.55 -3.63
CA LEU A 81 6.04 3.53 -5.02
C LEU A 81 5.93 2.13 -5.63
N LEU A 82 6.34 1.11 -4.89
CA LEU A 82 6.24 -0.29 -5.33
C LEU A 82 4.77 -0.72 -5.45
N LEU A 83 3.94 -0.41 -4.46
CA LEU A 83 2.50 -0.69 -4.49
C LEU A 83 1.85 -0.08 -5.72
N LYS A 84 2.07 1.22 -5.95
CA LYS A 84 1.55 1.93 -7.13
C LYS A 84 1.91 1.21 -8.43
N ASN A 85 3.17 0.79 -8.58
CA ASN A 85 3.64 0.13 -9.79
C ASN A 85 2.98 -1.25 -9.95
N ASN A 86 2.86 -2.02 -8.87
CA ASN A 86 2.21 -3.33 -8.88
C ASN A 86 0.73 -3.22 -9.23
N LEU A 87 0.00 -2.27 -8.63
CA LEU A 87 -1.44 -2.12 -8.85
C LEU A 87 -1.77 -1.73 -10.30
N ARG A 88 -0.89 -0.98 -10.97
CA ARG A 88 -1.07 -0.61 -12.39
C ARG A 88 -1.27 -1.82 -13.29
N THR A 89 -0.66 -2.96 -12.97
CA THR A 89 -0.73 -4.18 -13.80
C THR A 89 -1.56 -5.29 -13.18
N SER A 90 -1.58 -5.38 -11.84
CA SER A 90 -2.17 -6.53 -11.13
C SER A 90 -3.53 -6.24 -10.49
N PHE A 91 -3.94 -4.98 -10.31
CA PHE A 91 -5.12 -4.67 -9.48
C PHE A 91 -6.37 -5.43 -9.94
N LYS A 92 -6.64 -5.48 -11.25
CA LYS A 92 -7.81 -6.17 -11.82
C LYS A 92 -7.82 -7.68 -11.61
N SER A 93 -6.65 -8.32 -11.51
CA SER A 93 -6.53 -9.77 -11.33
C SER A 93 -6.44 -10.19 -9.86
N MET A 94 -6.28 -9.24 -8.94
CA MET A 94 -6.32 -9.51 -7.49
C MET A 94 -7.69 -9.99 -7.04
N SER A 95 -7.72 -10.77 -5.96
CA SER A 95 -8.98 -11.14 -5.32
C SER A 95 -9.73 -9.90 -4.81
N PRO A 96 -11.08 -9.91 -4.81
CA PRO A 96 -11.86 -8.79 -4.29
C PRO A 96 -11.55 -8.44 -2.83
N SER A 97 -11.22 -9.43 -1.99
CA SER A 97 -10.87 -9.20 -0.59
C SER A 97 -9.56 -8.42 -0.42
N PHE A 98 -8.55 -8.69 -1.25
CA PHE A 98 -7.30 -7.93 -1.24
C PHE A 98 -7.48 -6.53 -1.83
N GLN A 99 -8.25 -6.38 -2.91
CA GLN A 99 -8.60 -5.05 -3.43
C GLN A 99 -9.31 -4.21 -2.37
N GLN A 100 -10.29 -4.80 -1.66
CA GLN A 100 -11.06 -4.10 -0.64
C GLN A 100 -10.19 -3.66 0.54
N TYR A 101 -9.24 -4.49 0.96
CA TYR A 101 -8.30 -4.12 2.02
C TYR A 101 -7.47 -2.89 1.64
N ILE A 102 -6.89 -2.88 0.44
CA ILE A 102 -6.09 -1.74 -0.04
C ILE A 102 -6.96 -0.49 -0.08
N LYS A 103 -8.16 -0.58 -0.65
CA LYS A 103 -9.12 0.52 -0.69
C LYS A 103 -9.39 1.08 0.72
N SER A 104 -9.72 0.22 1.68
CA SER A 104 -10.01 0.67 3.05
C SER A 104 -8.82 1.37 3.71
N GLU A 105 -7.60 0.87 3.52
CA GLU A 105 -6.39 1.47 4.08
C GLU A 105 -6.07 2.83 3.45
N MET A 106 -6.29 2.97 2.14
CA MET A 106 -6.10 4.24 1.45
C MET A 106 -7.14 5.28 1.87
N LEU A 107 -8.41 4.92 2.02
CA LEU A 107 -9.43 5.85 2.53
C LEU A 107 -9.12 6.29 3.95
N HIS A 108 -8.71 5.36 4.81
CA HIS A 108 -8.35 5.66 6.20
C HIS A 108 -7.14 6.61 6.30
N SER A 109 -6.17 6.45 5.39
CA SER A 109 -4.92 7.20 5.42
C SER A 109 -4.95 8.51 4.62
N MET A 110 -6.09 8.84 4.01
CA MET A 110 -6.25 10.05 3.19
C MET A 110 -6.03 11.33 4.02
N GLY A 111 -6.47 11.31 5.28
CA GLY A 111 -6.26 12.39 6.26
C GLY A 111 -5.05 12.21 7.17
N ALA A 112 -4.08 11.37 6.81
CA ALA A 112 -2.90 11.13 7.64
C ALA A 112 -2.23 12.45 8.03
N SER A 113 -1.69 12.56 9.25
CA SER A 113 -1.02 13.80 9.73
C SER A 113 0.23 14.14 8.91
N ASP A 114 0.92 13.13 8.41
CA ASP A 114 2.13 13.28 7.59
C ASP A 114 1.79 13.53 6.11
N ARG A 115 2.32 14.63 5.56
CA ARG A 115 2.06 15.04 4.17
C ARG A 115 2.59 14.06 3.13
N HIS A 116 3.71 13.38 3.41
CA HIS A 116 4.27 12.40 2.49
C HIS A 116 3.40 11.14 2.44
N ILE A 117 2.79 10.74 3.56
CA ILE A 117 1.77 9.67 3.57
C ILE A 117 0.58 10.10 2.72
N ARG A 118 0.01 11.29 2.94
CA ARG A 118 -1.13 11.81 2.15
C ARG A 118 -0.85 11.78 0.63
N SER A 119 0.31 12.32 0.21
CA SER A 119 0.72 12.34 -1.20
C SER A 119 0.88 10.94 -1.81
N THR A 120 1.46 10.01 -1.03
CA THR A 120 1.61 8.61 -1.45
C THR A 120 0.26 7.94 -1.60
N VAL A 121 -0.64 8.12 -0.62
CA VAL A 121 -2.01 7.61 -0.62
C VAL A 121 -2.79 8.15 -1.82
N GLY A 122 -2.74 9.46 -2.08
CA GLY A 122 -3.38 10.08 -3.24
C GLY A 122 -2.91 9.47 -4.57
N THR A 123 -1.61 9.19 -4.67
CA THR A 123 -1.05 8.52 -5.86
C THR A 123 -1.55 7.08 -6.01
N VAL A 124 -1.67 6.31 -4.91
CA VAL A 124 -2.21 4.95 -4.94
C VAL A 124 -3.70 4.97 -5.29
N ILE A 125 -4.47 5.90 -4.73
CA ILE A 125 -5.89 6.11 -5.06
C ILE A 125 -6.06 6.35 -6.56
N SER A 126 -5.27 7.27 -7.14
CA SER A 126 -5.34 7.58 -8.57
C SER A 126 -5.11 6.33 -9.43
N VAL A 127 -4.14 5.47 -9.09
CA VAL A 127 -3.92 4.20 -9.82
C VAL A 127 -5.09 3.23 -9.66
N VAL A 128 -5.65 3.09 -8.46
CA VAL A 128 -6.82 2.21 -8.25
C VAL A 128 -8.02 2.69 -9.08
N VAL A 129 -8.27 4.01 -9.13
CA VAL A 129 -9.33 4.61 -9.95
C VAL A 129 -9.04 4.42 -11.44
N GLN A 130 -7.80 4.57 -11.89
CA GLN A 130 -7.42 4.32 -13.28
C GLN A 130 -7.67 2.86 -13.71
N GLN A 131 -7.52 1.90 -12.79
CA GLN A 131 -7.76 0.49 -13.07
C GLN A 131 -9.23 0.09 -12.95
N GLY A 132 -9.90 0.46 -11.85
CA GLY A 132 -11.27 0.02 -11.55
C GLY A 132 -12.37 0.97 -12.02
N GLY A 133 -12.02 2.20 -12.42
CA GLY A 133 -12.95 3.30 -12.59
C GLY A 133 -13.57 3.74 -11.26
N ILE A 134 -14.19 4.93 -11.25
CA ILE A 134 -14.88 5.43 -10.06
C ILE A 134 -16.10 4.57 -9.69
N ILE A 135 -16.75 3.95 -10.69
CA ILE A 135 -17.89 3.03 -10.50
C ILE A 135 -17.44 1.79 -9.72
N GLY A 136 -16.19 1.34 -9.89
CA GLY A 136 -15.62 0.22 -9.16
C GLY A 136 -15.22 0.55 -7.72
N TRP A 137 -15.36 1.80 -7.28
CA TRP A 137 -15.03 2.25 -5.92
C TRP A 137 -15.91 3.43 -5.46
N PRO A 138 -17.23 3.23 -5.33
CA PRO A 138 -18.16 4.31 -4.98
C PRO A 138 -17.88 4.93 -3.61
N GLU A 139 -17.32 4.17 -2.66
CA GLU A 139 -16.97 4.63 -1.31
C GLU A 139 -15.94 5.77 -1.33
N LEU A 140 -15.11 5.86 -2.38
CA LEU A 140 -14.14 6.93 -2.52
C LEU A 140 -14.81 8.30 -2.61
N LEU A 141 -15.91 8.43 -3.34
CA LEU A 141 -16.61 9.71 -3.48
C LEU A 141 -17.18 10.18 -2.13
N GLN A 142 -17.76 9.26 -1.37
CA GLN A 142 -18.27 9.56 -0.04
C GLN A 142 -17.13 10.01 0.89
N ALA A 143 -15.99 9.31 0.88
CA ALA A 143 -14.84 9.67 1.69
C ALA A 143 -14.25 11.04 1.31
N LEU A 144 -14.17 11.35 0.01
CA LEU A 144 -13.68 12.65 -0.48
C LEU A 144 -14.59 13.79 -0.01
N VAL A 145 -15.91 13.64 -0.16
CA VAL A 145 -16.87 14.65 0.32
C VAL A 145 -16.73 14.86 1.82
N GLN A 146 -16.65 13.78 2.60
CA GLN A 146 -16.47 13.87 4.06
C GLN A 146 -15.16 14.57 4.45
N CYS A 147 -14.06 14.27 3.74
CA CYS A 147 -12.78 14.90 4.02
C CYS A 147 -12.78 16.39 3.67
N LEU A 148 -13.40 16.78 2.56
CA LEU A 148 -13.52 18.17 2.13
C LEU A 148 -14.45 19.00 3.02
N ASP A 149 -15.50 18.38 3.57
CA ASP A 149 -16.44 19.01 4.50
C ASP A 149 -15.92 19.03 5.96
N SER A 150 -14.78 18.39 6.22
CA SER A 150 -14.20 18.34 7.56
C SER A 150 -13.48 19.66 7.90
N ASN A 151 -13.47 20.00 9.20
CA ASN A 151 -12.68 21.13 9.72
C ASN A 151 -11.19 20.79 9.94
N ASP A 152 -10.72 19.64 9.44
CA ASP A 152 -9.33 19.21 9.56
C ASP A 152 -8.57 19.51 8.26
N PHE A 153 -7.53 20.33 8.37
CA PHE A 153 -6.70 20.71 7.24
C PHE A 153 -6.07 19.49 6.53
N ASN A 154 -5.67 18.46 7.26
CA ASN A 154 -5.04 17.28 6.68
C ASN A 154 -6.03 16.47 5.83
N HIS A 155 -7.28 16.35 6.28
CA HIS A 155 -8.35 15.73 5.49
C HIS A 155 -8.63 16.53 4.22
N MET A 156 -8.79 17.85 4.32
CA MET A 156 -9.05 18.70 3.15
C MET A 156 -7.89 18.66 2.14
N GLU A 157 -6.65 18.82 2.59
CA GLU A 157 -5.47 18.76 1.70
C GLU A 157 -5.32 17.36 1.09
N GLY A 158 -5.52 16.30 1.87
CA GLY A 158 -5.42 14.92 1.39
C GLY A 158 -6.45 14.58 0.31
N ALA A 159 -7.70 15.01 0.50
CA ALA A 159 -8.75 14.85 -0.49
C ALA A 159 -8.47 15.67 -1.76
N MET A 160 -8.00 16.92 -1.62
CA MET A 160 -7.61 17.75 -2.76
C MET A 160 -6.42 17.16 -3.53
N ASP A 161 -5.40 16.67 -2.84
CA ASP A 161 -4.25 16.02 -3.49
C ASP A 161 -4.73 14.79 -4.26
N ALA A 162 -5.54 13.93 -3.66
CA ALA A 162 -6.11 12.75 -4.33
C ALA A 162 -6.95 13.10 -5.57
N LEU A 163 -7.72 14.20 -5.53
CA LEU A 163 -8.48 14.70 -6.69
C LEU A 163 -7.58 15.28 -7.79
N SER A 164 -6.41 15.81 -7.43
CA SER A 164 -5.49 16.46 -8.36
C SER A 164 -4.58 15.52 -9.15
N LYS A 165 -4.44 14.25 -8.71
CA LYS A 165 -3.55 13.24 -9.31
C LYS A 165 -4.17 12.56 -10.53
#